data_AF-A0A7C1M2I3-F1
#
_entry.id   AF-A0A7C1M2I3-F1
#
_cell.length_a   1.000
_cell.length_b   1.000
_cell.length_c   1.000
_cell.angle_alpha   90.00
_cell.angle_beta   90.00
_cell.angle_gamma   90.00
#
_symmetry.space_group_name_H-M   'P 1'
#
loop_
_entity.id
_entity.type
_entity.pdbx_description
1 polymer ?
#
loop_
_entity_poly.entity_id
_entity_poly.type
_entity_poly.pdbx_seq_one_letter_code
_entity_poly.pdbx_strand_id
1 'polypeptide(L)'
;MSSIEWNHETFSKFAYLGDPRIRGNLVAYTLTKANMKDNRYESTVVVEDLETGSRRFIENASMPRISPDGRKLAFTRFNEEKKETEIWVADVQTLSAKKVLSAKNVRSMQWNDDSRRLLVVGFKRRDDEDFVFDDDVPVWFDSMGFFDGEKTTFWVLDTESEEIIEQFGKPRFSSGLWHGDAIVVNVPHREGSKPALSKFYDIILWKDGEEEKLFERISFEAVDSDGKALLLRGKKEKKYISEHEWLYIWDGELKPVYEGPLDVYDAKLTDGRVYFLTPDAGRVNLWLWDGKAERVVAGDHWIYGFDVSDGKALLLIMTATRTGELYLYDGELKQLTDYNGPIFAKLKTFEPRHFRFKSKDLDIDGWYLKPELKEDEKAPVIVFVHGGPKGMYGHRFVYEMQLMANKGYYVVFVNPRGSNGYDEDFALRVLERTGLEDFEDIMNGIGEFFKLEPQADRERVGITGISYGGFMTNWALTQSDLFKAGISENGISYWLTSYAFS
;
A
#
# COMPACT_ATOMS: atom_id res chain seq x y z
N MET A 1 -34.37 11.82 -10.66
CA MET A 1 -33.24 10.99 -10.20
C MET A 1 -32.46 11.84 -9.21
N SER A 2 -32.19 11.38 -8.00
CA SER A 2 -31.48 12.18 -6.99
C SER A 2 -30.09 12.58 -7.51
N SER A 3 -29.73 13.86 -7.37
CA SER A 3 -28.37 14.35 -7.58
C SER A 3 -27.45 13.68 -6.56
N ILE A 4 -26.33 13.13 -7.02
CA ILE A 4 -25.28 12.69 -6.09
C ILE A 4 -24.47 13.94 -5.75
N GLU A 5 -24.48 14.33 -4.48
CA GLU A 5 -23.76 15.51 -4.00
C GLU A 5 -22.63 15.10 -3.06
N TRP A 6 -21.61 15.97 -2.97
CA TRP A 6 -20.50 15.82 -2.04
C TRP A 6 -20.92 16.17 -0.61
N ASN A 7 -20.83 15.20 0.28
CA ASN A 7 -21.06 15.32 1.71
C ASN A 7 -20.17 14.32 2.47
N HIS A 8 -20.42 14.05 3.75
CA HIS A 8 -19.60 13.12 4.53
C HIS A 8 -19.94 11.63 4.26
N GLU A 9 -21.00 11.33 3.50
CA GLU A 9 -21.44 9.97 3.17
C GLU A 9 -21.13 9.57 1.73
N THR A 10 -20.74 10.51 0.86
CA THR A 10 -20.51 10.25 -0.59
C THR A 10 -19.50 9.12 -0.82
N PHE A 11 -18.50 8.96 0.05
CA PHE A 11 -17.52 7.89 -0.03
C PHE A 11 -18.15 6.48 -0.05
N SER A 12 -19.29 6.29 0.63
CA SER A 12 -20.00 5.00 0.68
C SER A 12 -20.61 4.60 -0.66
N LYS A 13 -20.79 5.57 -1.56
CA LYS A 13 -21.34 5.32 -2.90
C LYS A 13 -20.31 4.69 -3.82
N PHE A 14 -19.01 4.89 -3.58
CA PHE A 14 -17.95 4.32 -4.42
C PHE A 14 -17.76 2.82 -4.22
N ALA A 15 -17.30 2.18 -5.28
CA ALA A 15 -16.75 0.83 -5.28
C ALA A 15 -15.23 0.92 -5.15
N TYR A 16 -14.67 0.20 -4.18
CA TYR A 16 -13.22 0.15 -3.92
C TYR A 16 -12.69 -1.20 -4.35
N LEU A 17 -11.71 -1.21 -5.24
CA LEU A 17 -11.09 -2.44 -5.74
C LEU A 17 -9.75 -2.69 -5.04
N GLY A 18 -9.44 -3.95 -4.75
CA GLY A 18 -8.21 -4.36 -4.09
C GLY A 18 -7.79 -5.78 -4.45
N ASP A 19 -6.54 -6.11 -4.12
CA ASP A 19 -5.95 -7.45 -4.28
C ASP A 19 -6.17 -8.09 -5.67
N PRO A 20 -5.70 -7.44 -6.76
CA PRO A 20 -5.87 -7.94 -8.11
C PRO A 20 -5.00 -9.19 -8.31
N ARG A 21 -5.50 -10.18 -9.05
CA ARG A 21 -4.83 -11.44 -9.37
C ARG A 21 -5.06 -11.85 -10.80
N ILE A 22 -4.03 -12.40 -11.44
CA ILE A 22 -4.12 -12.89 -12.83
C ILE A 22 -3.39 -14.22 -13.01
N ARG A 23 -4.04 -15.14 -13.74
CA ARG A 23 -3.43 -16.39 -14.27
C ARG A 23 -4.04 -16.68 -15.63
N GLY A 24 -3.22 -16.69 -16.69
CA GLY A 24 -3.70 -16.83 -18.07
C GLY A 24 -4.73 -15.75 -18.45
N ASN A 25 -5.98 -16.16 -18.66
CA ASN A 25 -7.10 -15.26 -18.98
C ASN A 25 -8.04 -15.03 -17.80
N LEU A 26 -7.77 -15.63 -16.65
CA LEU A 26 -8.58 -15.47 -15.45
C LEU A 26 -8.03 -14.34 -14.61
N VAL A 27 -8.94 -13.45 -14.22
CA VAL A 27 -8.70 -12.33 -13.33
C VAL A 27 -9.57 -12.49 -12.10
N ALA A 28 -9.00 -12.22 -10.93
CA ALA A 28 -9.76 -12.14 -9.69
C ALA A 28 -9.37 -10.89 -8.90
N TYR A 29 -10.32 -10.26 -8.23
CA TYR A 29 -10.06 -9.10 -7.37
C TYR A 29 -11.15 -8.99 -6.29
N THR A 30 -10.86 -8.22 -5.25
CA THR A 30 -11.82 -7.91 -4.19
C THR A 30 -12.51 -6.59 -4.52
N LEU A 31 -13.85 -6.61 -4.57
CA LEU A 31 -14.71 -5.44 -4.61
C LEU A 31 -15.23 -5.16 -3.20
N THR A 32 -14.98 -3.98 -2.68
CA THR A 32 -15.41 -3.55 -1.35
C THR A 32 -16.38 -2.37 -1.41
N LYS A 33 -17.44 -2.45 -0.61
CA LYS A 33 -18.45 -1.41 -0.41
C LYS A 33 -18.53 -1.04 1.07
N ALA A 34 -18.57 0.25 1.38
CA ALA A 34 -18.90 0.71 2.73
C ALA A 34 -20.43 0.77 2.88
N ASN A 35 -20.99 -0.16 3.65
CA ASN A 35 -22.42 -0.18 3.97
C ASN A 35 -22.66 0.64 5.25
N MET A 36 -23.14 1.87 5.06
CA MET A 36 -23.42 2.80 6.16
C MET A 36 -24.60 2.38 7.04
N LYS A 37 -25.54 1.59 6.51
CA LYS A 37 -26.72 1.14 7.27
C LYS A 37 -26.32 0.09 8.30
N ASP A 38 -25.49 -0.86 7.88
CA ASP A 38 -25.04 -1.97 8.73
C ASP A 38 -23.68 -1.68 9.39
N ASN A 39 -23.13 -0.48 9.16
CA ASN A 39 -21.86 0.01 9.69
C ASN A 39 -20.70 -0.98 9.49
N ARG A 40 -20.56 -1.50 8.27
CA ARG A 40 -19.55 -2.52 7.92
C ARG A 40 -19.05 -2.36 6.49
N TYR A 41 -17.91 -2.98 6.22
CA TYR A 41 -17.47 -3.21 4.85
C TYR A 41 -18.00 -4.54 4.34
N GLU A 42 -18.54 -4.53 3.12
CA GLU A 42 -18.95 -5.72 2.39
C GLU A 42 -17.92 -6.00 1.30
N SER A 43 -17.38 -7.21 1.29
CA SER A 43 -16.36 -7.63 0.32
C SER A 43 -16.87 -8.79 -0.52
N THR A 44 -16.70 -8.67 -1.83
CA THR A 44 -17.06 -9.67 -2.82
C THR A 44 -15.84 -9.97 -3.67
N VAL A 45 -15.45 -11.24 -3.77
CA VAL A 45 -14.46 -11.64 -4.78
C VAL A 45 -15.16 -11.71 -6.13
N VAL A 46 -14.66 -10.93 -7.08
CA VAL A 46 -15.10 -10.97 -8.48
C VAL A 46 -14.09 -11.79 -9.27
N VAL A 47 -14.60 -12.73 -10.07
CA VAL A 47 -13.81 -13.53 -11.01
C VAL A 47 -14.25 -13.17 -12.42
N GLU A 48 -13.33 -12.66 -13.23
CA GLU A 48 -13.56 -12.26 -14.62
C GLU A 48 -12.73 -13.12 -15.57
N ASP A 49 -13.35 -13.55 -16.66
CA ASP A 49 -12.68 -14.21 -17.77
C ASP A 49 -12.44 -13.18 -18.89
N LEU A 50 -11.18 -12.92 -19.21
CA LEU A 50 -10.77 -11.86 -20.14
C LEU A 50 -11.15 -12.13 -21.61
N GLU A 51 -11.37 -13.38 -22.00
CA GLU A 51 -11.76 -13.72 -23.37
C GLU A 51 -13.26 -13.48 -23.59
N THR A 52 -14.07 -13.87 -22.61
CA THR A 52 -15.53 -13.78 -22.70
C THR A 52 -16.11 -12.50 -22.12
N GLY A 53 -15.36 -11.83 -21.24
CA GLY A 53 -15.84 -10.71 -20.42
C GLY A 53 -16.86 -11.13 -19.34
N SER A 54 -17.01 -12.43 -19.10
CA SER A 54 -17.98 -12.94 -18.12
C SER A 54 -17.49 -12.73 -16.69
N ARG A 55 -18.39 -12.30 -15.80
CA ARG A 55 -18.11 -12.10 -14.37
C ARG A 55 -18.92 -13.06 -13.51
N ARG A 56 -18.26 -13.59 -12.49
CA ARG A 56 -18.87 -14.42 -11.44
C ARG A 56 -18.44 -13.88 -10.07
N PHE A 57 -19.23 -14.17 -9.04
CA PHE A 57 -19.11 -13.52 -7.75
C PHE A 57 -19.09 -14.53 -6.61
N ILE A 58 -18.20 -14.31 -5.64
CA ILE A 58 -18.18 -15.01 -4.37
C ILE A 58 -18.42 -13.96 -3.28
N GLU A 59 -19.63 -13.95 -2.75
CA GLU A 59 -20.04 -13.01 -1.72
C GLU A 59 -19.37 -13.29 -0.37
N ASN A 60 -19.22 -12.21 0.41
CA ASN A 60 -18.61 -12.21 1.75
C ASN A 60 -17.23 -12.89 1.76
N ALA A 61 -16.40 -12.55 0.78
CA ALA A 61 -15.09 -13.16 0.58
C ALA A 61 -14.04 -12.12 0.21
N SER A 62 -12.78 -12.43 0.52
CA SER A 62 -11.62 -11.62 0.14
C SER A 62 -10.38 -12.52 -0.09
N MET A 63 -9.23 -11.89 -0.31
CA MET A 63 -7.95 -12.56 -0.54
C MET A 63 -7.99 -13.63 -1.66
N PRO A 64 -8.45 -13.32 -2.89
CA PRO A 64 -8.45 -14.31 -3.96
C PRO A 64 -7.03 -14.79 -4.28
N ARG A 65 -6.82 -16.09 -4.50
CA ARG A 65 -5.58 -16.68 -5.02
C ARG A 65 -5.93 -17.72 -6.08
N ILE A 66 -5.64 -17.41 -7.34
CA ILE A 66 -5.84 -18.34 -8.44
C ILE A 66 -4.70 -19.37 -8.40
N SER A 67 -5.01 -20.66 -8.49
CA SER A 67 -3.99 -21.71 -8.55
C SER A 67 -3.12 -21.57 -9.80
N PRO A 68 -1.85 -21.99 -9.76
CA PRO A 68 -0.95 -21.94 -10.92
C PRO A 68 -1.53 -22.59 -12.19
N ASP A 69 -2.27 -23.69 -12.06
CA ASP A 69 -2.94 -24.36 -13.18
C ASP A 69 -4.22 -23.67 -13.69
N GLY A 70 -4.66 -22.59 -13.03
CA GLY A 70 -5.85 -21.80 -13.36
C GLY A 70 -7.18 -22.51 -13.06
N ARG A 71 -7.20 -23.67 -12.40
CA ARG A 71 -8.42 -24.47 -12.20
C ARG A 71 -9.12 -24.19 -10.88
N LYS A 72 -8.38 -23.76 -9.86
CA LYS A 72 -8.89 -23.53 -8.50
C LYS A 72 -8.72 -22.07 -8.09
N LEU A 73 -9.59 -21.62 -7.20
CA LEU A 73 -9.49 -20.33 -6.53
C LEU A 73 -9.56 -20.55 -5.03
N ALA A 74 -8.48 -20.23 -4.32
CA ALA A 74 -8.51 -20.08 -2.87
C ALA A 74 -8.96 -18.67 -2.50
N PHE A 75 -9.71 -18.54 -1.41
CA PHE A 75 -10.17 -17.26 -0.86
C PHE A 75 -10.47 -17.41 0.63
N THR A 76 -10.63 -16.29 1.32
CA THR A 76 -10.99 -16.28 2.74
C THR A 76 -12.40 -15.75 2.96
N ARG A 77 -13.03 -16.22 4.05
CA ARG A 77 -14.22 -15.64 4.66
C ARG A 77 -13.96 -15.39 6.13
N PHE A 78 -14.50 -14.30 6.66
CA PHE A 78 -14.43 -14.06 8.11
C PHE A 78 -15.68 -14.59 8.79
N ASN A 79 -15.50 -15.42 9.81
CA ASN A 79 -16.57 -15.92 10.67
C ASN A 79 -16.66 -15.02 11.91
N GLU A 80 -17.67 -14.14 11.95
CA GLU A 80 -17.84 -13.16 13.03
C GLU A 80 -18.10 -13.82 14.40
N GLU A 81 -18.88 -14.90 14.44
CA GLU A 81 -19.24 -15.60 15.69
C GLU A 81 -18.01 -16.22 16.36
N LYS A 82 -17.14 -16.85 15.57
CA LYS A 82 -15.93 -17.51 16.06
C LYS A 82 -14.70 -16.60 16.09
N LYS A 83 -14.79 -15.42 15.46
CA LYS A 83 -13.65 -14.52 15.20
C LYS A 83 -12.50 -15.25 14.50
N GLU A 84 -12.84 -16.06 13.50
CA GLU A 84 -11.92 -16.90 12.75
C GLU A 84 -11.94 -16.55 11.27
N THR A 85 -10.81 -16.78 10.60
CA THR A 85 -10.74 -16.74 9.14
C THR A 85 -10.89 -18.16 8.60
N GLU A 86 -11.87 -18.37 7.73
CA GLU A 86 -12.07 -19.62 7.01
C GLU A 86 -11.38 -19.53 5.65
N ILE A 87 -10.56 -20.52 5.31
CA ILE A 87 -9.95 -20.68 3.99
C ILE A 87 -10.82 -21.64 3.18
N TRP A 88 -11.20 -21.20 1.99
CA TRP A 88 -12.05 -21.94 1.07
C TRP A 88 -11.32 -22.14 -0.26
N VAL A 89 -11.65 -23.22 -0.95
CA VAL A 89 -11.17 -23.51 -2.32
C VAL A 89 -12.37 -23.82 -3.19
N ALA A 90 -12.47 -23.11 -4.31
CA ALA A 90 -13.49 -23.31 -5.33
C ALA A 90 -12.91 -23.78 -6.65
N ASP A 91 -13.67 -24.58 -7.38
CA ASP A 91 -13.46 -24.80 -8.82
C ASP A 91 -13.80 -23.50 -9.58
N VAL A 92 -12.89 -23.01 -10.42
CA VAL A 92 -13.08 -21.70 -11.07
C VAL A 92 -14.22 -21.71 -12.08
N GLN A 93 -14.52 -22.84 -12.70
CA GLN A 93 -15.55 -22.94 -13.74
C GLN A 93 -16.96 -22.86 -13.14
N THR A 94 -17.20 -23.59 -12.06
CA THR A 94 -18.51 -23.75 -11.44
C THR A 94 -18.71 -22.88 -10.20
N LEU A 95 -17.61 -22.40 -9.60
CA LEU A 95 -17.54 -21.78 -8.28
C LEU A 95 -18.11 -22.66 -7.14
N SER A 96 -18.20 -23.98 -7.35
CA SER A 96 -18.47 -24.89 -6.24
C SER A 96 -17.29 -24.85 -5.27
N ALA A 97 -17.54 -24.46 -4.03
CA ALA A 97 -16.51 -24.22 -3.02
C ALA A 97 -16.63 -25.19 -1.85
N LYS A 98 -15.47 -25.60 -1.31
CA LYS A 98 -15.36 -26.30 -0.04
C LYS A 98 -14.51 -25.49 0.94
N LYS A 99 -14.86 -25.55 2.22
CA LYS A 99 -14.02 -25.02 3.29
C LYS A 99 -12.88 -26.01 3.53
N VAL A 100 -11.65 -25.52 3.60
CA VAL A 100 -10.45 -26.35 3.77
C VAL A 100 -9.85 -26.17 5.17
N LEU A 101 -9.89 -24.96 5.73
CA LEU A 101 -9.35 -24.69 7.07
C LEU A 101 -10.16 -23.59 7.76
N SER A 102 -10.29 -23.68 9.08
CA SER A 102 -10.68 -22.54 9.94
C SER A 102 -9.51 -22.24 10.85
N ALA A 103 -9.03 -20.99 10.83
CA ALA A 103 -7.89 -20.59 11.64
C ALA A 103 -8.07 -19.17 12.16
N LYS A 104 -7.65 -18.96 13.40
CA LYS A 104 -7.43 -17.61 13.92
C LYS A 104 -6.20 -17.02 13.24
N ASN A 105 -6.17 -15.68 13.13
CA ASN A 105 -4.93 -14.95 12.87
C ASN A 105 -4.22 -15.25 11.54
N VAL A 106 -4.96 -15.52 10.46
CA VAL A 106 -4.39 -15.67 9.11
C VAL A 106 -3.98 -14.29 8.55
N ARG A 107 -2.74 -14.15 8.07
CA ARG A 107 -2.20 -12.92 7.45
C ARG A 107 -2.05 -13.03 5.95
N SER A 108 -1.58 -14.17 5.44
CA SER A 108 -1.40 -14.39 4.01
C SER A 108 -1.62 -15.85 3.63
N MET A 109 -1.87 -16.07 2.34
CA MET A 109 -1.83 -17.39 1.73
C MET A 109 -1.28 -17.31 0.31
N GLN A 110 -0.56 -18.36 -0.10
CA GLN A 110 0.06 -18.49 -1.41
C GLN A 110 -0.01 -19.95 -1.87
N TRP A 111 -0.41 -20.18 -3.12
CA TRP A 111 -0.32 -21.50 -3.74
C TRP A 111 1.13 -21.91 -3.95
N ASN A 112 1.42 -23.19 -3.71
CA ASN A 112 2.58 -23.85 -4.29
C ASN A 112 2.32 -24.09 -5.80
N ASP A 113 3.40 -24.26 -6.57
CA ASP A 113 3.37 -24.52 -8.01
C ASP A 113 2.53 -25.76 -8.39
N ASP A 114 2.37 -26.71 -7.47
CA ASP A 114 1.56 -27.93 -7.65
C ASP A 114 0.04 -27.72 -7.69
N SER A 115 -0.46 -26.51 -7.44
CA SER A 115 -1.91 -26.20 -7.40
C SER A 115 -2.71 -27.04 -6.39
N ARG A 116 -2.02 -27.52 -5.34
CA ARG A 116 -2.57 -28.36 -4.27
C ARG A 116 -2.22 -27.84 -2.89
N ARG A 117 -0.96 -27.51 -2.63
CA ARG A 117 -0.52 -26.99 -1.32
C ARG A 117 -0.70 -25.47 -1.24
N LEU A 118 -1.12 -24.99 -0.08
CA LEU A 118 -1.12 -23.58 0.29
C LEU A 118 -0.10 -23.36 1.41
N LEU A 119 0.77 -22.36 1.26
CA LEU A 119 1.48 -21.79 2.39
C LEU A 119 0.56 -20.77 3.02
N VAL A 120 0.25 -20.95 4.29
CA VAL A 120 -0.54 -20.00 5.09
C VAL A 120 0.37 -19.42 6.17
N VAL A 121 0.49 -18.10 6.20
CA VAL A 121 1.23 -17.39 7.25
C VAL A 121 0.23 -16.74 8.20
N GLY A 122 0.40 -17.00 9.48
CA GLY A 122 -0.43 -16.45 10.55
C GLY A 122 0.39 -16.09 11.78
N PHE A 123 -0.28 -15.96 12.92
CA PHE A 123 0.38 -15.71 14.20
C PHE A 123 -0.38 -16.31 15.38
N LYS A 124 0.35 -16.54 16.48
CA LYS A 124 -0.22 -16.96 17.77
C LYS A 124 0.28 -16.08 18.90
N ARG A 125 -0.57 -15.87 19.91
CA ARG A 125 -0.30 -15.08 21.12
C ARG A 125 -0.49 -15.94 22.37
N ARG A 126 -0.29 -15.37 23.56
CA ARG A 126 -0.53 -16.06 24.83
C ARG A 126 -2.04 -16.19 25.12
N ASP A 127 -2.82 -15.18 24.76
CA ASP A 127 -4.28 -15.15 24.81
C ASP A 127 -4.85 -15.42 26.23
N ASP A 128 -4.21 -14.89 27.27
CA ASP A 128 -4.77 -14.86 28.63
C ASP A 128 -5.92 -13.83 28.69
N GLU A 129 -7.03 -14.19 29.35
CA GLU A 129 -8.24 -13.36 29.36
C GLU A 129 -8.09 -12.10 30.23
N ASP A 130 -7.18 -12.12 31.22
CA ASP A 130 -7.08 -11.09 32.25
C ASP A 130 -5.95 -10.09 31.99
N PHE A 131 -4.86 -10.49 31.33
CA PHE A 131 -3.72 -9.60 31.08
C PHE A 131 -2.92 -9.96 29.83
N VAL A 132 -2.35 -8.93 29.21
CA VAL A 132 -1.30 -9.08 28.19
C VAL A 132 0.05 -9.19 28.89
N PHE A 133 0.86 -10.16 28.48
CA PHE A 133 2.25 -10.26 28.91
C PHE A 133 3.15 -10.22 27.68
N ASP A 134 4.14 -9.33 27.68
CA ASP A 134 5.17 -9.30 26.65
C ASP A 134 6.55 -9.15 27.28
N ASP A 135 7.47 -9.97 26.80
CA ASP A 135 8.86 -10.07 27.21
C ASP A 135 9.81 -9.64 26.09
N ASP A 136 9.26 -9.05 25.02
CA ASP A 136 9.95 -8.60 23.82
C ASP A 136 9.49 -7.18 23.43
N VAL A 137 10.13 -6.61 22.40
CA VAL A 137 9.78 -5.27 21.90
C VAL A 137 9.45 -5.27 20.40
N PRO A 138 8.55 -4.38 19.96
CA PRO A 138 7.67 -3.53 20.78
C PRO A 138 6.55 -4.35 21.44
N VAL A 139 5.85 -3.76 22.41
CA VAL A 139 4.72 -4.41 23.13
C VAL A 139 3.42 -4.46 22.31
N TRP A 140 3.31 -3.63 21.28
CA TRP A 140 2.15 -3.52 20.39
C TRP A 140 2.58 -3.09 19.00
N PHE A 141 1.67 -3.15 18.04
CA PHE A 141 1.85 -2.53 16.73
C PHE A 141 0.53 -2.01 16.18
N ASP A 142 0.59 -0.90 15.45
CA ASP A 142 -0.59 -0.32 14.81
C ASP A 142 -1.30 -1.36 13.94
N SER A 143 -2.63 -1.35 13.97
CA SER A 143 -3.48 -2.32 13.26
C SER A 143 -3.32 -3.79 13.66
N MET A 144 -2.43 -4.14 14.59
CA MET A 144 -2.23 -5.50 15.12
C MET A 144 -2.60 -5.63 16.61
N GLY A 145 -2.64 -4.52 17.35
CA GLY A 145 -2.86 -4.51 18.79
C GLY A 145 -1.63 -4.96 19.59
N PHE A 146 -1.83 -5.37 20.84
CA PHE A 146 -0.76 -5.90 21.69
C PHE A 146 -0.20 -7.21 21.15
N PHE A 147 1.11 -7.37 21.14
CA PHE A 147 1.72 -8.59 20.63
C PHE A 147 1.54 -9.77 21.58
N ASP A 148 1.58 -9.56 22.88
CA ASP A 148 1.30 -10.62 23.86
C ASP A 148 2.15 -11.90 23.62
N GLY A 149 3.45 -11.70 23.44
CA GLY A 149 4.39 -12.80 23.15
C GLY A 149 4.25 -13.39 21.75
N GLU A 150 3.72 -12.62 20.78
CA GLU A 150 3.42 -13.10 19.43
C GLU A 150 4.58 -13.85 18.77
N LYS A 151 4.23 -14.94 18.07
CA LYS A 151 5.11 -15.63 17.11
C LYS A 151 4.41 -15.77 15.77
N THR A 152 5.15 -15.58 14.68
CA THR A 152 4.68 -15.91 13.33
C THR A 152 4.56 -17.45 13.21
N THR A 153 3.47 -17.93 12.63
CA THR A 153 3.24 -19.34 12.34
C THR A 153 3.14 -19.57 10.84
N PHE A 154 3.73 -20.67 10.36
CA PHE A 154 3.69 -21.10 8.97
C PHE A 154 3.01 -22.47 8.91
N TRP A 155 2.07 -22.63 7.99
CA TRP A 155 1.34 -23.88 7.75
C TRP A 155 1.41 -24.23 6.27
N VAL A 156 1.80 -25.47 5.97
CA VAL A 156 1.60 -26.06 4.64
C VAL A 156 0.29 -26.83 4.69
N LEU A 157 -0.73 -26.28 4.05
CA LEU A 157 -2.08 -26.82 3.98
C LEU A 157 -2.28 -27.59 2.69
N ASP A 158 -2.60 -28.87 2.77
CA ASP A 158 -3.01 -29.67 1.60
C ASP A 158 -4.51 -29.45 1.34
N THR A 159 -4.85 -28.83 0.22
CA THR A 159 -6.25 -28.51 -0.10
C THR A 159 -7.09 -29.71 -0.51
N GLU A 160 -6.47 -30.85 -0.81
CA GLU A 160 -7.20 -32.07 -1.16
C GLU A 160 -7.59 -32.85 0.09
N SER A 161 -6.62 -33.14 0.96
CA SER A 161 -6.87 -33.83 2.24
C SER A 161 -7.45 -32.94 3.33
N GLU A 162 -7.36 -31.62 3.19
CA GLU A 162 -7.83 -30.62 4.17
C GLU A 162 -7.02 -30.63 5.47
N GLU A 163 -5.76 -31.08 5.41
CA GLU A 163 -4.86 -31.22 6.55
C GLU A 163 -3.67 -30.26 6.47
N ILE A 164 -3.23 -29.79 7.64
CA ILE A 164 -1.93 -29.12 7.78
C ILE A 164 -0.86 -30.21 7.82
N ILE A 165 -0.15 -30.38 6.71
CA ILE A 165 0.86 -31.43 6.57
C ILE A 165 2.21 -31.02 7.18
N GLU A 166 2.49 -29.72 7.28
CA GLU A 166 3.68 -29.19 7.95
C GLU A 166 3.35 -27.89 8.69
N GLN A 167 4.02 -27.66 9.82
CA GLN A 167 3.90 -26.43 10.59
C GLN A 167 5.17 -26.08 11.33
N PHE A 168 5.50 -24.79 11.38
CA PHE A 168 6.61 -24.28 12.16
C PHE A 168 6.37 -22.82 12.59
N GLY A 169 7.23 -22.29 13.46
CA GLY A 169 7.10 -20.93 13.99
C GLY A 169 8.40 -20.16 13.97
N LYS A 170 8.29 -18.84 13.86
CA LYS A 170 9.41 -17.89 13.84
C LYS A 170 9.12 -16.68 14.74
N PRO A 171 10.12 -15.83 15.04
CA PRO A 171 9.88 -14.56 15.72
C PRO A 171 8.78 -13.74 15.04
N ARG A 172 8.08 -12.89 15.81
CA ARG A 172 7.11 -11.92 15.26
C ARG A 172 7.73 -11.11 14.12
N PHE A 173 6.88 -10.61 13.23
CA PHE A 173 7.27 -9.93 11.98
C PHE A 173 8.04 -10.77 10.96
N SER A 174 8.20 -12.08 11.18
CA SER A 174 8.70 -12.94 10.09
C SER A 174 7.65 -13.04 8.97
N SER A 175 8.12 -13.13 7.74
CA SER A 175 7.30 -13.37 6.53
C SER A 175 7.85 -14.57 5.77
N GLY A 176 7.09 -15.09 4.81
CA GLY A 176 7.62 -16.16 3.96
C GLY A 176 6.79 -16.42 2.71
N LEU A 177 7.43 -17.08 1.76
CA LEU A 177 6.93 -17.34 0.42
C LEU A 177 7.45 -18.68 -0.11
N TRP A 178 6.77 -19.24 -1.10
CA TRP A 178 7.23 -20.44 -1.81
C TRP A 178 8.44 -20.17 -2.70
N HIS A 179 9.38 -21.11 -2.71
CA HIS A 179 10.48 -21.20 -3.67
C HIS A 179 10.63 -22.65 -4.14
N GLY A 180 9.89 -23.01 -5.19
CA GLY A 180 9.70 -24.41 -5.59
C GLY A 180 9.01 -25.18 -4.48
N ASP A 181 9.63 -26.27 -4.00
CA ASP A 181 9.14 -27.08 -2.88
C ASP A 181 9.61 -26.58 -1.50
N ALA A 182 10.47 -25.55 -1.44
CA ALA A 182 10.97 -24.97 -0.21
C ALA A 182 10.20 -23.69 0.14
N ILE A 183 10.35 -23.23 1.39
CA ILE A 183 9.78 -21.96 1.88
C ILE A 183 10.95 -21.04 2.21
N VAL A 184 10.97 -19.85 1.60
CA VAL A 184 11.89 -18.79 2.03
C VAL A 184 11.21 -17.98 3.12
N VAL A 185 11.97 -17.72 4.19
CA VAL A 185 11.51 -17.04 5.39
C VAL A 185 12.39 -15.83 5.64
N ASN A 186 11.80 -14.63 5.66
CA ASN A 186 12.45 -13.44 6.16
C ASN A 186 12.21 -13.34 7.66
N VAL A 187 13.28 -13.27 8.45
CA VAL A 187 13.22 -13.13 9.90
C VAL A 187 13.89 -11.81 10.30
N PRO A 188 13.23 -10.92 11.06
CA PRO A 188 13.89 -9.72 11.56
C PRO A 188 15.14 -10.09 12.36
N HIS A 189 16.29 -9.58 11.94
CA HIS A 189 17.56 -9.83 12.60
C HIS A 189 17.55 -9.19 13.99
N ARG A 190 18.25 -9.80 14.95
CA ARG A 190 18.38 -9.25 16.31
C ARG A 190 19.77 -8.71 16.56
N GLU A 191 19.84 -7.45 16.97
CA GLU A 191 21.06 -6.83 17.49
C GLU A 191 20.99 -6.85 19.04
N GLY A 192 21.61 -7.87 19.63
CA GLY A 192 21.46 -8.15 21.06
C GLY A 192 20.05 -8.64 21.39
N SER A 193 19.36 -7.99 22.33
CA SER A 193 17.98 -8.34 22.68
C SER A 193 16.93 -7.70 21.78
N LYS A 194 17.29 -6.71 20.95
CA LYS A 194 16.32 -5.92 20.18
C LYS A 194 16.23 -6.38 18.72
N PRO A 195 15.01 -6.56 18.16
CA PRO A 195 14.85 -6.77 16.73
C PRO A 195 15.16 -5.49 15.96
N ALA A 196 15.94 -5.61 14.88
CA ALA A 196 16.23 -4.54 13.93
C ALA A 196 15.11 -4.42 12.89
N LEU A 197 13.87 -4.26 13.37
CA LEU A 197 12.65 -4.22 12.55
C LEU A 197 12.80 -3.24 11.39
N SER A 198 12.37 -3.67 10.20
CA SER A 198 12.41 -2.85 8.97
C SER A 198 13.81 -2.39 8.53
N LYS A 199 14.89 -2.93 9.12
CA LYS A 199 16.26 -2.56 8.76
C LYS A 199 17.14 -3.76 8.42
N PHE A 200 17.16 -4.79 9.27
CA PHE A 200 17.98 -5.96 9.05
C PHE A 200 17.19 -7.25 9.17
N TYR A 201 17.47 -8.19 8.28
CA TYR A 201 16.83 -9.49 8.22
C TYR A 201 17.88 -10.60 8.06
N ASP A 202 17.52 -11.78 8.57
CA ASP A 202 18.09 -13.05 8.15
C ASP A 202 17.11 -13.70 7.17
N ILE A 203 17.62 -14.25 6.07
CA ILE A 203 16.81 -14.97 5.08
C ILE A 203 17.18 -16.45 5.17
N ILE A 204 16.17 -17.27 5.42
CA ILE A 204 16.32 -18.70 5.66
C ILE A 204 15.53 -19.46 4.60
N LEU A 205 16.14 -20.51 4.05
CA LEU A 205 15.45 -21.52 3.26
C LEU A 205 15.04 -22.66 4.20
N TRP A 206 13.74 -22.93 4.27
CA TRP A 206 13.16 -24.00 5.07
C TRP A 206 12.60 -25.09 4.15
N LYS A 207 12.91 -26.35 4.42
CA LYS A 207 12.36 -27.50 3.68
C LYS A 207 12.37 -28.77 4.53
N ASP A 208 11.24 -29.46 4.61
CA ASP A 208 11.10 -30.76 5.29
C ASP A 208 11.65 -30.76 6.74
N GLY A 209 11.52 -29.63 7.45
CA GLY A 209 12.02 -29.45 8.82
C GLY A 209 13.49 -29.06 8.95
N GLU A 210 14.24 -28.95 7.85
CA GLU A 210 15.61 -28.45 7.81
C GLU A 210 15.66 -26.96 7.43
N GLU A 211 16.69 -26.27 7.92
CA GLU A 211 16.90 -24.84 7.70
C GLU A 211 18.31 -24.54 7.23
N GLU A 212 18.41 -23.77 6.15
CA GLU A 212 19.66 -23.20 5.63
C GLU A 212 19.58 -21.68 5.66
N LYS A 213 20.57 -21.01 6.25
CA LYS A 213 20.64 -19.55 6.23
C LYS A 213 21.25 -19.10 4.89
N LEU A 214 20.46 -18.42 4.06
CA LEU A 214 20.91 -17.86 2.77
C LEU A 214 21.63 -16.53 2.96
N PHE A 215 21.07 -15.66 3.82
CA PHE A 215 21.64 -14.36 4.13
C PHE A 215 21.54 -14.07 5.63
N GLU A 216 22.55 -13.37 6.15
CA GLU A 216 22.61 -12.94 7.53
C GLU A 216 22.74 -11.43 7.60
N ARG A 217 21.89 -10.78 8.40
CA ARG A 217 21.93 -9.35 8.69
C ARG A 217 22.06 -8.47 7.44
N ILE A 218 21.12 -8.62 6.52
CA ILE A 218 21.01 -7.83 5.29
C ILE A 218 19.83 -6.84 5.35
N SER A 219 19.80 -5.82 4.48
CA SER A 219 18.73 -4.81 4.46
C SER A 219 17.77 -4.96 3.27
N PHE A 220 17.57 -6.19 2.79
CA PHE A 220 16.56 -6.55 1.81
C PHE A 220 15.72 -7.73 2.31
N GLU A 221 14.56 -7.94 1.71
CA GLU A 221 13.70 -9.09 2.00
C GLU A 221 13.42 -9.84 0.70
N ALA A 222 13.22 -11.16 0.78
CA ALA A 222 12.62 -11.92 -0.31
C ALA A 222 11.14 -11.56 -0.43
N VAL A 223 10.75 -11.02 -1.59
CA VAL A 223 9.39 -10.52 -1.84
C VAL A 223 8.62 -11.35 -2.87
N ASP A 224 9.32 -12.07 -3.75
CA ASP A 224 8.69 -12.96 -4.73
C ASP A 224 9.65 -14.04 -5.22
N SER A 225 9.13 -15.02 -5.98
CA SER A 225 9.90 -16.15 -6.50
C SER A 225 9.20 -16.75 -7.73
N ASP A 226 9.98 -17.15 -8.74
CA ASP A 226 9.50 -17.95 -9.88
C ASP A 226 9.86 -19.45 -9.75
N GLY A 227 10.25 -19.87 -8.54
CA GLY A 227 10.68 -21.23 -8.23
C GLY A 227 12.13 -21.56 -8.64
N LYS A 228 12.79 -20.68 -9.42
CA LYS A 228 14.21 -20.83 -9.81
C LYS A 228 15.07 -19.73 -9.22
N ALA A 229 14.54 -18.52 -9.11
CA ALA A 229 15.21 -17.38 -8.52
C ALA A 229 14.31 -16.66 -7.51
N LEU A 230 14.95 -15.97 -6.57
CA LEU A 230 14.30 -15.09 -5.62
C LEU A 230 14.39 -13.64 -6.09
N LEU A 231 13.30 -12.91 -5.93
CA LEU A 231 13.29 -11.46 -6.03
C LEU A 231 13.47 -10.87 -4.63
N LEU A 232 14.51 -10.06 -4.48
CA LEU A 232 14.88 -9.41 -3.23
C LEU A 232 14.66 -7.90 -3.37
N ARG A 233 13.96 -7.30 -2.41
CA ARG A 233 13.71 -5.86 -2.35
C ARG A 233 14.43 -5.25 -1.14
N GLY A 234 15.35 -4.36 -1.43
CA GLY A 234 15.99 -3.47 -0.47
C GLY A 234 17.42 -3.16 -0.84
N LYS A 235 18.32 -3.02 0.13
CA LYS A 235 19.76 -2.82 -0.11
C LYS A 235 20.55 -3.89 0.64
N LYS A 236 21.77 -4.18 0.21
CA LYS A 236 22.65 -5.09 0.97
C LYS A 236 22.80 -4.64 2.42
N GLU A 237 23.01 -3.34 2.61
CA GLU A 237 23.09 -2.72 3.92
C GLU A 237 22.55 -1.28 3.83
N LYS A 238 21.61 -0.94 4.70
CA LYS A 238 21.11 0.42 4.87
C LYS A 238 21.72 1.07 6.10
N LYS A 239 22.13 2.33 5.96
CA LYS A 239 22.45 3.20 7.11
C LYS A 239 21.17 3.68 7.77
N TYR A 240 20.21 4.16 6.97
CA TYR A 240 18.91 4.65 7.42
C TYR A 240 17.76 3.84 6.81
N ILE A 241 16.72 3.55 7.61
CA ILE A 241 15.51 2.88 7.08
C ILE A 241 14.83 3.69 5.97
N SER A 242 15.03 5.01 5.98
CA SER A 242 14.48 5.95 4.99
C SER A 242 15.21 5.92 3.65
N GLU A 243 16.28 5.14 3.49
CA GLU A 243 16.91 4.91 2.20
C GLU A 243 15.95 4.20 1.23
N HIS A 244 16.04 4.50 -0.06
CA HIS A 244 15.26 3.86 -1.11
C HIS A 244 15.55 2.35 -1.19
N GLU A 245 14.50 1.62 -1.53
CA GLU A 245 14.59 0.20 -1.85
C GLU A 245 15.09 0.01 -3.28
N TRP A 246 15.98 -0.98 -3.47
CA TRP A 246 16.43 -1.45 -4.78
C TRP A 246 15.98 -2.89 -5.01
N LEU A 247 16.24 -3.43 -6.21
CA LEU A 247 15.84 -4.79 -6.57
C LEU A 247 17.04 -5.64 -6.99
N TYR A 248 17.04 -6.88 -6.52
CA TYR A 248 18.01 -7.90 -6.88
C TYR A 248 17.30 -9.22 -7.23
N ILE A 249 17.89 -9.98 -8.14
CA ILE A 249 17.57 -11.40 -8.33
C ILE A 249 18.67 -12.24 -7.67
N TRP A 250 18.28 -13.34 -7.03
CA TRP A 250 19.21 -14.34 -6.52
C TRP A 250 18.85 -15.74 -7.03
N ASP A 251 19.78 -16.36 -7.74
CA ASP A 251 19.71 -17.72 -8.30
C ASP A 251 20.91 -18.58 -7.87
N GLY A 252 21.47 -18.27 -6.70
CA GLY A 252 22.80 -18.69 -6.24
C GLY A 252 23.83 -17.57 -6.33
N GLU A 253 23.63 -16.62 -7.25
CA GLU A 253 24.39 -15.38 -7.34
C GLU A 253 23.47 -14.17 -7.23
N LEU A 254 23.89 -13.14 -6.49
CA LEU A 254 23.12 -11.92 -6.30
C LEU A 254 23.38 -10.93 -7.45
N LYS A 255 22.33 -10.62 -8.22
CA LYS A 255 22.40 -9.81 -9.44
C LYS A 255 21.50 -8.56 -9.32
N PRO A 256 21.99 -7.35 -9.59
CA PRO A 256 21.16 -6.15 -9.55
C PRO A 256 20.15 -6.14 -10.69
N VAL A 257 18.90 -5.80 -10.37
CA VAL A 257 17.82 -5.56 -11.33
C VAL A 257 17.61 -4.06 -11.52
N TYR A 258 17.54 -3.32 -10.42
CA TYR A 258 17.32 -1.89 -10.40
C TYR A 258 18.00 -1.25 -9.20
N GLU A 259 18.99 -0.40 -9.46
CA GLU A 259 19.68 0.46 -8.49
C GLU A 259 19.57 1.92 -8.98
N GLY A 260 18.34 2.44 -8.97
CA GLY A 260 18.03 3.75 -9.52
C GLY A 260 17.82 4.84 -8.47
N PRO A 261 17.57 6.08 -8.92
CA PRO A 261 17.40 7.24 -8.04
C PRO A 261 16.05 7.24 -7.31
N LEU A 262 15.05 6.52 -7.82
CA LEU A 262 13.70 6.46 -7.24
C LEU A 262 13.51 5.18 -6.42
N ASP A 263 12.62 5.25 -5.43
CA ASP A 263 12.22 4.13 -4.57
C ASP A 263 11.51 3.00 -5.33
N VAL A 264 11.35 1.85 -4.67
CA VAL A 264 10.55 0.72 -5.17
C VAL A 264 9.47 0.35 -4.13
N TYR A 265 8.21 0.52 -4.50
CA TYR A 265 7.06 0.24 -3.61
C TYR A 265 6.64 -1.23 -3.59
N ASP A 266 6.67 -1.90 -4.73
CA ASP A 266 6.23 -3.29 -4.87
C ASP A 266 6.85 -3.90 -6.12
N ALA A 267 7.07 -5.21 -6.13
CA ALA A 267 7.76 -5.90 -7.21
C ALA A 267 7.36 -7.38 -7.30
N LYS A 268 7.28 -7.91 -8.52
CA LYS A 268 6.93 -9.29 -8.83
C LYS A 268 7.85 -9.90 -9.88
N LEU A 269 8.14 -11.18 -9.74
CA LEU A 269 9.00 -11.95 -10.64
C LEU A 269 8.19 -13.00 -11.39
N THR A 270 8.31 -13.03 -12.71
CA THR A 270 7.66 -14.04 -13.55
C THR A 270 8.49 -14.30 -14.80
N ASP A 271 8.81 -15.56 -15.07
CA ASP A 271 9.57 -15.98 -16.26
C ASP A 271 10.90 -15.22 -16.45
N GLY A 272 11.63 -14.97 -15.36
CA GLY A 272 12.86 -14.17 -15.40
C GLY A 272 12.69 -12.67 -15.68
N ARG A 273 11.46 -12.16 -15.73
CA ARG A 273 11.14 -10.72 -15.86
C ARG A 273 10.66 -10.16 -14.54
N VAL A 274 11.03 -8.91 -14.25
CA VAL A 274 10.61 -8.22 -13.01
C VAL A 274 9.72 -7.05 -13.34
N TYR A 275 8.51 -7.05 -12.79
CA TYR A 275 7.59 -5.93 -12.86
C TYR A 275 7.59 -5.22 -11.51
N PHE A 276 7.70 -3.90 -11.47
CA PHE A 276 7.81 -3.17 -10.21
C PHE A 276 7.23 -1.76 -10.28
N LEU A 277 6.81 -1.24 -9.12
CA LEU A 277 6.22 0.07 -8.96
C LEU A 277 7.23 1.04 -8.35
N THR A 278 7.37 2.22 -8.97
CA THR A 278 8.23 3.30 -8.43
C THR A 278 7.41 4.58 -8.25
N PRO A 279 7.50 5.26 -7.09
CA PRO A 279 7.01 6.63 -6.96
C PRO A 279 7.87 7.60 -7.79
N ASP A 280 7.24 8.58 -8.42
CA ASP A 280 7.91 9.60 -9.25
C ASP A 280 7.12 10.92 -9.23
N ALA A 281 7.60 11.91 -8.48
CA ALA A 281 7.07 13.26 -8.37
C ALA A 281 5.53 13.32 -8.30
N GLY A 282 4.96 12.57 -7.35
CA GLY A 282 3.52 12.49 -7.12
C GLY A 282 2.77 11.45 -7.95
N ARG A 283 3.47 10.62 -8.73
CA ARG A 283 2.91 9.49 -9.52
C ARG A 283 3.43 8.17 -8.98
N VAL A 284 2.76 7.06 -9.31
CA VAL A 284 3.32 5.70 -9.12
C VAL A 284 3.14 4.95 -10.42
N ASN A 285 4.27 4.58 -11.04
CA ASN A 285 4.34 4.03 -12.40
C ASN A 285 4.82 2.59 -12.40
N LEU A 286 4.46 1.83 -13.45
CA LEU A 286 4.93 0.46 -13.65
C LEU A 286 6.21 0.47 -14.49
N TRP A 287 7.20 -0.28 -14.01
CA TRP A 287 8.41 -0.62 -14.71
C TRP A 287 8.47 -2.11 -15.00
N LEU A 288 9.16 -2.46 -16.08
CA LEU A 288 9.49 -3.81 -16.48
C LEU A 288 11.00 -3.90 -16.67
N TRP A 289 11.61 -4.91 -16.06
CA TRP A 289 12.97 -5.33 -16.33
C TRP A 289 12.95 -6.65 -17.10
N ASP A 290 13.57 -6.64 -18.27
CA ASP A 290 13.86 -7.82 -19.10
C ASP A 290 15.30 -7.67 -19.63
N GLY A 291 16.27 -7.74 -18.71
CA GLY A 291 17.67 -7.38 -18.95
C GLY A 291 17.98 -5.87 -18.85
N LYS A 292 16.96 -5.01 -19.02
CA LYS A 292 17.04 -3.57 -18.77
C LYS A 292 15.72 -3.07 -18.18
N ALA A 293 15.79 -2.23 -17.15
CA ALA A 293 14.62 -1.61 -16.54
C ALA A 293 14.08 -0.47 -17.41
N GLU A 294 12.81 -0.54 -17.79
CA GLU A 294 12.11 0.46 -18.57
C GLU A 294 10.73 0.75 -17.98
N ARG A 295 10.31 2.00 -18.05
CA ARG A 295 8.99 2.44 -17.59
C ARG A 295 7.97 2.11 -18.68
N VAL A 296 7.00 1.27 -18.37
CA VAL A 296 6.06 0.71 -19.36
C VAL A 296 4.63 1.24 -19.22
N VAL A 297 4.22 1.62 -18.00
CA VAL A 297 2.96 2.35 -17.78
C VAL A 297 3.27 3.58 -16.95
N ALA A 298 3.03 4.74 -17.54
CA ALA A 298 3.29 6.03 -16.92
C ALA A 298 2.14 6.99 -17.19
N GLY A 299 1.84 7.84 -16.20
CA GLY A 299 0.85 8.89 -16.34
C GLY A 299 0.58 9.62 -15.03
N ASP A 300 -0.37 10.54 -15.07
CA ASP A 300 -0.85 11.28 -13.90
C ASP A 300 -1.80 10.40 -13.08
N HIS A 301 -1.25 9.34 -12.49
CA HIS A 301 -1.96 8.34 -11.72
C HIS A 301 -1.11 7.70 -10.63
N TRP A 302 -1.77 6.92 -9.77
CA TRP A 302 -1.13 5.95 -8.91
C TRP A 302 -1.57 4.54 -9.29
N ILE A 303 -0.60 3.69 -9.60
CA ILE A 303 -0.78 2.24 -9.55
C ILE A 303 -0.60 1.81 -8.09
N TYR A 304 -1.63 1.26 -7.46
CA TYR A 304 -1.63 0.97 -6.01
C TYR A 304 -1.76 -0.53 -5.69
N GLY A 305 -1.82 -1.37 -6.72
CA GLY A 305 -1.78 -2.82 -6.60
C GLY A 305 -1.67 -3.44 -7.98
N PHE A 306 -0.95 -4.54 -8.10
CA PHE A 306 -0.83 -5.26 -9.35
C PHE A 306 -0.53 -6.75 -9.15
N ASP A 307 -0.74 -7.53 -10.20
CA ASP A 307 -0.28 -8.91 -10.30
C ASP A 307 0.13 -9.21 -11.74
N VAL A 308 0.95 -10.24 -11.92
CA VAL A 308 1.55 -10.56 -13.22
C VAL A 308 1.42 -12.05 -13.55
N SER A 309 1.23 -12.34 -14.82
CA SER A 309 1.20 -13.70 -15.39
C SER A 309 1.41 -13.63 -16.89
N ASP A 310 2.19 -14.54 -17.46
CA ASP A 310 2.30 -14.75 -18.91
C ASP A 310 2.66 -13.48 -19.69
N GLY A 311 3.49 -12.62 -19.12
CA GLY A 311 3.90 -11.33 -19.71
C GLY A 311 2.86 -10.21 -19.66
N LYS A 312 1.73 -10.44 -18.98
CA LYS A 312 0.69 -9.44 -18.73
C LYS A 312 0.82 -8.92 -17.29
N ALA A 313 0.46 -7.65 -17.10
CA ALA A 313 0.28 -7.05 -15.78
C ALA A 313 -1.17 -6.59 -15.61
N LEU A 314 -1.82 -7.07 -14.54
CA LEU A 314 -3.11 -6.60 -14.10
C LEU A 314 -2.90 -5.50 -13.06
N LEU A 315 -3.46 -4.32 -13.29
CA LEU A 315 -3.15 -3.10 -12.54
C LEU A 315 -4.40 -2.51 -11.92
N LEU A 316 -4.29 -2.04 -10.68
CA LEU A 316 -5.25 -1.12 -10.07
C LEU A 316 -4.72 0.31 -10.18
N ILE A 317 -5.41 1.13 -10.95
CA ILE A 317 -5.00 2.51 -11.24
C ILE A 317 -6.06 3.48 -10.73
N MET A 318 -5.62 4.46 -9.95
CA MET A 318 -6.44 5.61 -9.53
C MET A 318 -5.83 6.93 -10.02
N THR A 319 -6.64 7.97 -10.14
CA THR A 319 -6.18 9.34 -10.48
C THR A 319 -6.58 10.32 -9.38
N ALA A 320 -6.20 11.59 -9.49
CA ALA A 320 -6.62 12.63 -8.55
C ALA A 320 -8.16 12.80 -8.47
N THR A 321 -8.88 12.38 -9.51
CA THR A 321 -10.32 12.59 -9.69
C THR A 321 -11.13 11.30 -9.79
N ARG A 322 -10.47 10.13 -9.82
CA ARG A 322 -11.13 8.83 -9.95
C ARG A 322 -10.58 7.84 -8.94
N THR A 323 -11.49 7.15 -8.25
CA THR A 323 -11.16 5.96 -7.45
C THR A 323 -10.60 4.85 -8.34
N GLY A 324 -9.96 3.86 -7.73
CA GLY A 324 -9.27 2.78 -8.44
C GLY A 324 -10.17 1.94 -9.34
N GLU A 325 -9.72 1.72 -10.57
CA GLU A 325 -10.31 0.79 -11.54
C GLU A 325 -9.22 -0.17 -12.05
N LEU A 326 -9.65 -1.29 -12.64
CA LEU A 326 -8.78 -2.35 -13.12
C LEU A 326 -8.36 -2.11 -14.58
N TYR A 327 -7.09 -2.32 -14.86
CA TYR A 327 -6.47 -2.20 -16.17
C TYR A 327 -5.62 -3.44 -16.47
N LEU A 328 -5.52 -3.82 -17.74
CA LEU A 328 -4.60 -4.83 -18.24
C LEU A 328 -3.51 -4.14 -19.05
N TYR A 329 -2.26 -4.53 -18.82
CA TYR A 329 -1.13 -4.19 -19.67
C TYR A 329 -0.54 -5.46 -20.28
N ASP A 330 -0.56 -5.55 -21.61
CA ASP A 330 0.01 -6.66 -22.40
C ASP A 330 0.94 -6.16 -23.52
N GLY A 331 1.48 -4.94 -23.34
CA GLY A 331 2.14 -4.13 -24.38
C GLY A 331 1.35 -2.86 -24.67
N GLU A 332 0.03 -2.90 -24.50
CA GLU A 332 -0.86 -1.74 -24.49
C GLU A 332 -1.66 -1.70 -23.19
N LEU A 333 -1.97 -0.50 -22.69
CA LEU A 333 -2.79 -0.34 -21.49
C LEU A 333 -4.28 -0.28 -21.86
N LYS A 334 -5.08 -1.21 -21.31
CA LYS A 334 -6.52 -1.29 -21.53
C LYS A 334 -7.28 -1.25 -20.21
N GLN A 335 -8.28 -0.38 -20.10
CA GLN A 335 -9.21 -0.37 -18.97
C GLN A 335 -10.19 -1.54 -19.05
N LEU A 336 -10.37 -2.27 -17.94
CA LEU A 336 -11.28 -3.42 -17.83
C LEU A 336 -12.57 -3.10 -17.07
N THR A 337 -12.50 -2.19 -16.09
CA THR A 337 -13.64 -1.85 -15.23
C THR A 337 -13.94 -0.35 -15.25
N ASP A 338 -15.22 -0.01 -15.05
CA ASP A 338 -15.68 1.36 -14.81
C ASP A 338 -16.81 1.34 -13.77
N TYR A 339 -16.54 0.77 -12.59
CA TYR A 339 -17.55 0.64 -11.52
C TYR A 339 -18.09 1.99 -11.08
N ASN A 340 -17.23 2.99 -11.02
CA ASN A 340 -17.57 4.31 -10.49
C ASN A 340 -17.97 5.32 -11.57
N GLY A 341 -17.85 5.00 -12.86
CA GLY A 341 -18.20 5.88 -13.98
C GLY A 341 -19.61 6.47 -13.89
N PRO A 342 -20.66 5.66 -13.63
CA PRO A 342 -22.02 6.17 -13.48
C PRO A 342 -22.22 7.16 -12.31
N ILE A 343 -21.38 7.07 -11.27
CA ILE A 343 -21.40 7.99 -10.13
C ILE A 343 -20.68 9.28 -10.50
N PHE A 344 -19.47 9.18 -11.04
CA PHE A 344 -18.67 10.34 -11.45
C PHE A 344 -19.29 11.12 -12.61
N ALA A 345 -20.11 10.48 -13.45
CA ALA A 345 -20.92 11.19 -14.46
C ALA A 345 -21.92 12.18 -13.85
N LYS A 346 -22.23 12.05 -12.55
CA LYS A 346 -23.17 12.90 -11.80
C LYS A 346 -22.50 13.66 -10.65
N LEU A 347 -21.20 13.45 -10.44
CA LEU A 347 -20.46 13.97 -9.30
C LEU A 347 -19.26 14.76 -9.81
N LYS A 348 -19.27 16.07 -9.55
CA LYS A 348 -18.20 16.95 -10.02
C LYS A 348 -16.88 16.66 -9.32
N THR A 349 -15.80 16.54 -10.07
CA THR A 349 -14.43 16.43 -9.54
C THR A 349 -13.58 17.61 -10.02
N PHE A 350 -12.50 17.87 -9.30
CA PHE A 350 -11.55 18.93 -9.57
C PHE A 350 -10.18 18.33 -9.87
N GLU A 351 -9.63 18.60 -11.05
CA GLU A 351 -8.25 18.23 -11.36
C GLU A 351 -7.26 19.18 -10.65
N PRO A 352 -6.22 18.65 -10.00
CA PRO A 352 -5.18 19.48 -9.38
C PRO A 352 -4.33 20.18 -10.44
N ARG A 353 -4.11 21.48 -10.24
CA ARG A 353 -3.15 22.25 -11.02
C ARG A 353 -1.80 22.17 -10.38
N HIS A 354 -0.84 21.61 -11.10
CA HIS A 354 0.56 21.54 -10.68
C HIS A 354 1.26 22.91 -10.80
N PHE A 355 2.14 23.21 -9.86
CA PHE A 355 3.06 24.35 -9.92
C PHE A 355 4.41 23.97 -9.30
N ARG A 356 5.48 24.64 -9.76
CA ARG A 356 6.83 24.54 -9.20
C ARG A 356 7.15 25.81 -8.44
N PHE A 357 7.88 25.69 -7.33
CA PHE A 357 8.35 26.83 -6.58
C PHE A 357 9.75 26.60 -6.03
N LYS A 358 10.49 27.69 -5.80
CA LYS A 358 11.80 27.64 -5.15
C LYS A 358 11.63 27.69 -3.64
N SER A 359 12.33 26.79 -2.94
CA SER A 359 12.48 26.83 -1.49
C SER A 359 13.93 26.55 -1.11
N LYS A 360 14.63 27.59 -0.63
CA LYS A 360 16.08 27.58 -0.39
C LYS A 360 16.84 27.08 -1.63
N ASP A 361 17.42 25.89 -1.53
CA ASP A 361 18.28 25.23 -2.50
C ASP A 361 17.53 24.30 -3.48
N LEU A 362 16.20 24.14 -3.31
CA LEU A 362 15.41 23.16 -4.04
C LEU A 362 14.32 23.81 -4.89
N ASP A 363 13.98 23.16 -6.00
CA ASP A 363 12.74 23.37 -6.75
C ASP A 363 11.76 22.25 -6.36
N ILE A 364 10.59 22.62 -5.83
CA ILE A 364 9.63 21.71 -5.21
C ILE A 364 8.30 21.69 -5.97
N ASP A 365 7.65 20.53 -6.00
CA ASP A 365 6.31 20.37 -6.57
C ASP A 365 5.21 20.72 -5.57
N GLY A 366 4.25 21.50 -6.06
CA GLY A 366 3.00 21.80 -5.41
C GLY A 366 1.81 21.60 -6.34
N TRP A 367 0.64 21.45 -5.74
CA TRP A 367 -0.63 21.38 -6.44
C TRP A 367 -1.69 22.17 -5.70
N TYR A 368 -2.69 22.63 -6.44
CA TYR A 368 -3.90 23.16 -5.82
C TYR A 368 -5.17 22.80 -6.60
N LEU A 369 -6.28 22.69 -5.89
CA LEU A 369 -7.64 22.64 -6.44
C LEU A 369 -8.28 24.02 -6.31
N LYS A 370 -8.78 24.55 -7.42
CA LYS A 370 -9.54 25.79 -7.45
C LYS A 370 -11.04 25.48 -7.39
N PRO A 371 -11.78 25.95 -6.36
CA PRO A 371 -13.23 25.78 -6.32
C PRO A 371 -13.92 26.62 -7.40
N GLU A 372 -15.21 26.39 -7.64
CA GLU A 372 -16.00 27.33 -8.46
C GLU A 372 -16.18 28.64 -7.72
N LEU A 373 -15.81 29.75 -8.38
CA LEU A 373 -15.90 31.10 -7.84
C LEU A 373 -16.38 32.06 -8.92
N LYS A 374 -17.16 33.06 -8.52
CA LYS A 374 -17.41 34.23 -9.38
C LYS A 374 -16.16 35.14 -9.40
N GLU A 375 -16.05 36.01 -10.41
CA GLU A 375 -14.86 36.85 -10.64
C GLU A 375 -14.46 37.69 -9.41
N ASP A 376 -15.45 38.28 -8.72
CA ASP A 376 -15.24 39.14 -7.54
C ASP A 376 -15.25 38.38 -6.20
N GLU A 377 -15.38 37.05 -6.22
CA GLU A 377 -15.42 36.24 -4.98
C GLU A 377 -14.03 35.78 -4.56
N LYS A 378 -13.79 35.77 -3.24
CA LYS A 378 -12.61 35.15 -2.63
C LYS A 378 -12.99 33.89 -1.85
N ALA A 379 -12.14 32.87 -1.94
CA ALA A 379 -12.35 31.60 -1.24
C ALA A 379 -11.35 31.36 -0.10
N PRO A 380 -11.79 30.73 1.00
CA PRO A 380 -10.88 30.23 2.03
C PRO A 380 -9.95 29.15 1.48
N VAL A 381 -8.80 28.96 2.13
CA VAL A 381 -7.75 28.01 1.71
C VAL A 381 -7.57 26.94 2.79
N ILE A 382 -7.42 25.68 2.38
CA ILE A 382 -6.99 24.58 3.25
C ILE A 382 -5.67 24.04 2.72
N VAL A 383 -4.65 24.10 3.57
CA VAL A 383 -3.35 23.48 3.33
C VAL A 383 -3.40 22.04 3.85
N PHE A 384 -3.17 21.07 2.97
CA PHE A 384 -3.02 19.67 3.35
C PHE A 384 -1.55 19.28 3.42
N VAL A 385 -1.15 18.61 4.50
CA VAL A 385 0.19 18.05 4.70
C VAL A 385 0.10 16.53 4.81
N HIS A 386 0.86 15.80 3.99
CA HIS A 386 0.83 14.34 3.98
C HIS A 386 1.58 13.75 5.20
N GLY A 387 1.21 12.52 5.58
CA GLY A 387 1.95 11.72 6.56
C GLY A 387 3.33 11.27 6.03
N GLY A 388 4.18 10.68 6.87
CA GLY A 388 5.53 10.28 6.49
C GLY A 388 6.57 10.48 7.61
N PRO A 389 7.71 11.15 7.37
CA PRO A 389 7.87 12.22 6.36
C PRO A 389 8.06 11.73 4.92
N LYS A 390 8.47 10.46 4.73
CA LYS A 390 8.62 9.82 3.41
C LYS A 390 7.30 9.38 2.74
N GLY A 391 6.23 10.14 2.96
CA GLY A 391 4.98 10.03 2.21
C GLY A 391 5.02 10.87 0.93
N MET A 392 3.93 10.86 0.16
CA MET A 392 3.86 11.58 -1.10
C MET A 392 2.41 11.95 -1.45
N TYR A 393 2.18 13.22 -1.80
CA TYR A 393 0.98 13.67 -2.51
C TYR A 393 1.22 13.73 -4.03
N GLY A 394 0.13 13.88 -4.79
CA GLY A 394 0.16 14.01 -6.24
C GLY A 394 -1.12 13.49 -6.86
N HIS A 395 -1.00 12.55 -7.79
CA HIS A 395 -2.07 12.09 -8.66
C HIS A 395 -2.84 10.88 -8.14
N ARG A 396 -3.30 10.96 -6.88
CA ARG A 396 -4.17 9.94 -6.25
C ARG A 396 -5.46 10.55 -5.74
N PHE A 397 -6.51 9.74 -5.66
CA PHE A 397 -7.79 10.19 -5.16
C PHE A 397 -7.71 10.44 -3.64
N VAL A 398 -8.00 11.67 -3.23
CA VAL A 398 -8.11 12.06 -1.82
C VAL A 398 -9.50 12.64 -1.61
N TYR A 399 -10.32 11.93 -0.83
CA TYR A 399 -11.74 12.23 -0.67
C TYR A 399 -11.96 13.64 -0.10
N GLU A 400 -11.21 13.98 0.93
CA GLU A 400 -11.28 15.25 1.66
C GLU A 400 -10.96 16.42 0.74
N MET A 401 -9.96 16.29 -0.13
CA MET A 401 -9.59 17.35 -1.07
C MET A 401 -10.73 17.63 -2.06
N GLN A 402 -11.34 16.59 -2.63
CA GLN A 402 -12.49 16.75 -3.54
C GLN A 402 -13.73 17.29 -2.81
N LEU A 403 -14.02 16.78 -1.61
CA LEU A 403 -15.11 17.26 -0.77
C LEU A 403 -14.97 18.75 -0.45
N MET A 404 -13.78 19.18 -0.01
CA MET A 404 -13.55 20.57 0.39
C MET A 404 -13.52 21.52 -0.81
N ALA A 405 -12.98 21.10 -1.97
CA ALA A 405 -13.10 21.88 -3.21
C ALA A 405 -14.58 22.09 -3.62
N ASN A 406 -15.41 21.05 -3.52
CA ASN A 406 -16.85 21.16 -3.75
C ASN A 406 -17.58 22.01 -2.70
N LYS A 407 -16.99 22.22 -1.52
CA LYS A 407 -17.50 23.13 -0.48
C LYS A 407 -16.97 24.56 -0.59
N GLY A 408 -16.29 24.91 -1.69
CA GLY A 408 -15.86 26.27 -1.97
C GLY A 408 -14.50 26.65 -1.38
N TYR A 409 -13.68 25.68 -1.00
CA TYR A 409 -12.32 25.92 -0.49
C TYR A 409 -11.29 25.73 -1.60
N TYR A 410 -10.30 26.62 -1.65
CA TYR A 410 -9.02 26.23 -2.25
C TYR A 410 -8.40 25.11 -1.41
N VAL A 411 -7.83 24.13 -2.09
CA VAL A 411 -7.04 23.07 -1.46
C VAL A 411 -5.65 23.20 -2.02
N VAL A 412 -4.63 23.33 -1.17
CA VAL A 412 -3.23 23.42 -1.58
C VAL A 412 -2.41 22.36 -0.84
N PHE A 413 -1.49 21.73 -1.55
CA PHE A 413 -0.60 20.73 -0.98
C PHE A 413 0.70 20.67 -1.77
N VAL A 414 1.79 20.29 -1.08
CA VAL A 414 3.13 20.21 -1.66
C VAL A 414 3.82 18.94 -1.19
N ASN A 415 4.92 18.58 -1.84
CA ASN A 415 5.82 17.53 -1.38
C ASN A 415 7.12 18.16 -0.86
N PRO A 416 7.23 18.52 0.44
CA PRO A 416 8.44 19.14 1.00
C PRO A 416 9.62 18.17 1.00
N ARG A 417 10.84 18.67 1.26
CA ARG A 417 11.99 17.76 1.46
C ARG A 417 11.67 16.73 2.56
N GLY A 418 12.05 15.48 2.33
CA GLY A 418 11.59 14.35 3.12
C GLY A 418 10.56 13.47 2.41
N SER A 419 9.78 14.00 1.46
CA SER A 419 8.80 13.22 0.69
C SER A 419 9.46 12.15 -0.19
N ASN A 420 8.67 11.13 -0.55
CA ASN A 420 9.03 10.14 -1.56
C ASN A 420 8.78 10.66 -3.00
N GLY A 421 9.22 9.90 -4.00
CA GLY A 421 9.08 10.22 -5.43
C GLY A 421 10.14 11.16 -5.99
N TYR A 422 11.18 11.46 -5.22
CA TYR A 422 12.36 12.20 -5.63
C TYR A 422 13.60 11.34 -5.37
N ASP A 423 14.79 11.91 -5.53
CA ASP A 423 16.02 11.22 -5.18
C ASP A 423 16.14 10.95 -3.67
N GLU A 424 17.03 10.01 -3.33
CA GLU A 424 17.25 9.57 -1.96
C GLU A 424 17.69 10.71 -1.04
N ASP A 425 18.54 11.61 -1.53
CA ASP A 425 19.02 12.76 -0.78
C ASP A 425 17.86 13.71 -0.42
N PHE A 426 16.91 13.91 -1.33
CA PHE A 426 15.69 14.68 -1.07
C PHE A 426 14.91 14.09 0.11
N ALA A 427 14.73 12.77 0.16
CA ALA A 427 14.05 12.07 1.24
C ALA A 427 14.83 12.09 2.57
N LEU A 428 16.16 11.99 2.53
CA LEU A 428 16.99 11.93 3.74
C LEU A 428 17.22 13.29 4.41
N ARG A 429 17.01 14.41 3.69
CA ARG A 429 17.20 15.78 4.21
C ARG A 429 16.34 16.14 5.43
N VAL A 430 15.27 15.40 5.69
CA VAL A 430 14.39 15.64 6.85
C VAL A 430 14.86 14.96 8.13
N LEU A 431 15.82 14.02 8.04
CA LEU A 431 16.34 13.31 9.21
C LEU A 431 16.95 14.32 10.20
N GLU A 432 16.49 14.26 11.45
CA GLU A 432 16.89 15.19 12.53
C GLU A 432 16.55 16.68 12.27
N ARG A 433 15.72 16.98 11.27
CA ARG A 433 15.35 18.35 10.83
C ARG A 433 13.84 18.59 10.76
N THR A 434 13.04 17.74 11.41
CA THR A 434 11.57 17.80 11.35
C THR A 434 11.03 19.15 11.86
N GLY A 435 10.18 19.82 11.06
CA GLY A 435 9.62 21.14 11.37
C GLY A 435 10.54 22.32 11.05
N LEU A 436 11.73 22.09 10.47
CA LEU A 436 12.66 23.14 10.09
C LEU A 436 12.52 23.44 8.59
N GLU A 437 13.41 22.90 7.78
CA GLU A 437 13.42 23.16 6.34
C GLU A 437 12.18 22.66 5.60
N ASP A 438 11.59 21.55 6.02
CA ASP A 438 10.38 20.99 5.43
C ASP A 438 9.13 21.85 5.73
N PHE A 439 9.07 22.49 6.90
CA PHE A 439 8.05 23.49 7.20
C PHE A 439 8.23 24.75 6.33
N GLU A 440 9.47 25.20 6.14
CA GLU A 440 9.76 26.33 5.23
C GLU A 440 9.36 26.01 3.78
N ASP A 441 9.58 24.78 3.32
CA ASP A 441 9.12 24.33 2.00
C ASP A 441 7.60 24.47 1.86
N ILE A 442 6.82 24.09 2.88
CA ILE A 442 5.36 24.27 2.90
C ILE A 442 4.99 25.76 2.86
N MET A 443 5.61 26.59 3.70
CA MET A 443 5.30 28.02 3.76
C MET A 443 5.65 28.76 2.46
N ASN A 444 6.78 28.41 1.83
CA ASN A 444 7.18 28.94 0.52
C ASN A 444 6.20 28.51 -0.59
N GLY A 445 5.73 27.27 -0.55
CA GLY A 445 4.71 26.76 -1.48
C GLY A 445 3.39 27.51 -1.36
N ILE A 446 2.93 27.78 -0.13
CA ILE A 446 1.74 28.62 0.12
C ILE A 446 1.95 30.04 -0.42
N GLY A 447 3.14 30.61 -0.20
CA GLY A 447 3.50 31.95 -0.71
C GLY A 447 3.44 32.04 -2.23
N GLU A 448 3.94 31.01 -2.93
CA GLU A 448 3.86 30.94 -4.40
C GLU A 448 2.42 30.74 -4.89
N PHE A 449 1.67 29.82 -4.28
CA PHE A 449 0.25 29.62 -4.57
C PHE A 449 -0.54 30.95 -4.48
N PHE A 450 -0.29 31.77 -3.47
CA PHE A 450 -0.95 33.06 -3.32
C PHE A 450 -0.61 34.08 -4.41
N LYS A 451 0.51 33.94 -5.13
CA LYS A 451 0.81 34.78 -6.30
C LYS A 451 0.03 34.28 -7.52
N LEU A 452 -0.12 32.97 -7.65
CA LEU A 452 -0.81 32.31 -8.75
C LEU A 452 -2.33 32.49 -8.68
N GLU A 453 -2.93 32.52 -7.49
CA GLU A 453 -4.38 32.62 -7.29
C GLU A 453 -4.76 33.83 -6.41
N PRO A 454 -4.93 35.04 -6.98
CA PRO A 454 -5.30 36.25 -6.24
C PRO A 454 -6.67 36.20 -5.55
N GLN A 455 -7.55 35.30 -5.97
CA GLN A 455 -8.86 35.05 -5.36
C GLN A 455 -8.77 34.17 -4.10
N ALA A 456 -7.60 33.61 -3.78
CA ALA A 456 -7.38 32.92 -2.52
C ALA A 456 -7.33 33.93 -1.36
N ASP A 457 -8.16 33.71 -0.35
CA ASP A 457 -8.30 34.62 0.78
C ASP A 457 -7.21 34.38 1.83
N ARG A 458 -6.21 35.26 1.86
CA ARG A 458 -5.08 35.19 2.81
C ARG A 458 -5.51 35.35 4.28
N GLU A 459 -6.70 35.89 4.54
CA GLU A 459 -7.23 36.03 5.90
C GLU A 459 -8.02 34.80 6.38
N ARG A 460 -8.23 33.79 5.51
CA ARG A 460 -8.98 32.57 5.84
C ARG A 460 -8.23 31.32 5.39
N VAL A 461 -7.09 31.08 6.03
CA VAL A 461 -6.22 29.92 5.76
C VAL A 461 -6.30 28.92 6.91
N GLY A 462 -6.69 27.68 6.61
CA GLY A 462 -6.60 26.54 7.52
C GLY A 462 -5.48 25.58 7.12
N ILE A 463 -5.03 24.74 8.05
CA ILE A 463 -4.06 23.67 7.79
C ILE A 463 -4.51 22.35 8.41
N THR A 464 -4.27 21.24 7.73
CA THR A 464 -4.63 19.91 8.22
C THR A 464 -3.67 18.83 7.72
N GLY A 465 -3.55 17.74 8.47
CA GLY A 465 -2.82 16.56 8.08
C GLY A 465 -2.95 15.43 9.09
N ILE A 466 -2.67 14.22 8.61
CA ILE A 466 -2.71 12.99 9.39
C ILE A 466 -1.27 12.52 9.66
N SER A 467 -1.00 11.94 10.85
CA SER A 467 0.32 11.40 11.21
C SER A 467 1.40 12.49 11.21
N TYR A 468 2.45 12.38 10.40
CA TYR A 468 3.45 13.46 10.25
C TYR A 468 2.81 14.79 9.83
N GLY A 469 1.76 14.77 9.01
CA GLY A 469 0.98 15.95 8.68
C GLY A 469 0.23 16.55 9.88
N GLY A 470 -0.15 15.72 10.85
CA GLY A 470 -0.72 16.16 12.13
C GLY A 470 0.34 16.82 13.02
N PHE A 471 1.55 16.24 13.09
CA PHE A 471 2.72 16.92 13.67
C PHE A 471 2.93 18.30 13.03
N MET A 472 2.98 18.36 11.71
CA MET A 472 3.22 19.60 10.99
C MET A 472 2.08 20.61 11.19
N THR A 473 0.84 20.14 11.32
CA THR A 473 -0.31 20.99 11.67
C THR A 473 -0.14 21.60 13.06
N ASN A 474 0.22 20.80 14.07
CA ASN A 474 0.50 21.31 15.43
C ASN A 474 1.66 22.30 15.40
N TRP A 475 2.74 21.96 14.71
CA TRP A 475 3.93 22.79 14.57
C TRP A 475 3.59 24.14 13.93
N ALA A 476 2.90 24.14 12.79
CA ALA A 476 2.51 25.34 12.06
C ALA A 476 1.70 26.33 12.92
N LEU A 477 0.77 25.83 13.73
CA LEU A 477 -0.04 26.66 14.65
C LEU A 477 0.79 27.27 15.80
N THR A 478 1.95 26.68 16.14
CA THR A 478 2.85 27.23 17.16
C THR A 478 3.91 28.16 16.59
N GLN A 479 4.24 28.03 15.30
CA GLN A 479 5.35 28.74 14.66
C GLN A 479 4.91 29.85 13.68
N SER A 480 3.62 29.98 13.37
CA SER A 480 3.14 30.96 12.40
C SER A 480 1.74 31.50 12.73
N ASP A 481 1.55 32.81 12.52
CA ASP A 481 0.25 33.49 12.65
C ASP A 481 -0.62 33.45 11.37
N LEU A 482 -0.14 32.77 10.31
CA LEU A 482 -0.87 32.70 9.03
C LEU A 482 -2.20 31.97 9.19
N PHE A 483 -2.22 30.88 9.93
CA PHE A 483 -3.34 29.94 9.99
C PHE A 483 -4.41 30.39 10.99
N LYS A 484 -5.68 30.38 10.57
CA LYS A 484 -6.84 30.76 11.40
C LYS A 484 -7.56 29.56 12.02
N ALA A 485 -7.29 28.36 11.51
CA ALA A 485 -7.78 27.10 12.05
C ALA A 485 -6.80 25.98 11.69
N GLY A 486 -6.79 24.91 12.49
CA GLY A 486 -6.08 23.69 12.12
C GLY A 486 -6.77 22.43 12.62
N ILE A 487 -6.63 21.35 11.84
CA ILE A 487 -7.17 20.02 12.16
C ILE A 487 -5.99 19.03 12.14
N SER A 488 -5.46 18.72 13.33
CA SER A 488 -4.39 17.73 13.50
C SER A 488 -4.98 16.37 13.85
N GLU A 489 -4.68 15.37 13.03
CA GLU A 489 -5.20 14.00 13.20
C GLU A 489 -4.05 13.01 13.40
N ASN A 490 -4.15 12.15 14.42
CA ASN A 490 -3.16 11.10 14.73
C ASN A 490 -1.70 11.60 14.72
N GLY A 491 -1.50 12.87 15.11
CA GLY A 491 -0.22 13.57 14.98
C GLY A 491 0.74 13.32 16.14
N ILE A 492 1.89 14.00 16.07
CA ILE A 492 2.91 13.95 17.12
C ILE A 492 3.05 15.35 17.70
N SER A 493 2.85 15.48 19.02
CA SER A 493 3.09 16.72 19.76
C SER A 493 4.40 16.66 20.55
N TYR A 494 4.89 15.45 20.85
CA TYR A 494 6.14 15.23 21.58
C TYR A 494 6.86 13.96 21.10
N TRP A 495 8.04 14.14 20.49
CA TRP A 495 8.89 13.06 19.98
C TRP A 495 9.40 12.08 21.05
N LEU A 496 9.64 12.53 22.29
CA LEU A 496 10.16 11.64 23.34
C LEU A 496 9.17 10.51 23.66
N THR A 497 7.89 10.83 23.80
CA THR A 497 6.86 9.80 24.04
C THR A 497 6.61 8.97 22.79
N SER A 498 6.71 9.57 21.60
CA SER A 498 6.68 8.79 20.35
C SER A 498 7.74 7.70 20.34
N TYR A 499 8.99 8.00 20.73
CA TYR A 499 10.08 7.02 20.84
C TYR A 499 9.86 6.00 21.96
N ALA A 500 9.37 6.45 23.13
CA ALA A 500 9.21 5.58 24.30
C ALA A 500 8.12 4.51 24.12
N PHE A 501 7.12 4.76 23.27
CA PHE A 501 5.96 3.88 23.06
C PHE A 501 5.87 3.30 21.63
N SER A 502 6.85 3.56 20.78
CA SER A 502 6.98 2.99 19.42
C SER A 502 7.64 1.61 19.41
#